data_AF-S6V9B2-F1
#
_entry.id   AF-S6V9B2-F1
#
_cell.length_a   1.000
_cell.length_b   1.000
_cell.length_c   1.000
_cell.angle_alpha   90.00
_cell.angle_beta   90.00
_cell.angle_gamma   90.00
#
_symmetry.space_group_name_H-M   'P 1'
#
loop_
_entity.id
_entity.type
_entity.pdbx_description
1 polymer ?
#
loop_
_entity_poly.entity_id
_entity_poly.type
_entity_poly.pdbx_seq_one_letter_code
_entity_poly.pdbx_strand_id
1 'polypeptide(L)' 'EMAVFEESDRPIDLVATGPTCFVLGSAIKHPHNLVTGYYSVHTSQAALIQGEQEIERIGALLRAEGRL' A
#
# COMPACT_ATOMS: atom_id res chain seq x y z
N GLU A 1 17.93 1.83 -1.12
CA GLU A 1 17.79 3.29 -1.30
C GLU A 1 16.66 3.56 -2.27
N MET A 2 15.99 4.72 -2.21
CA MET A 2 14.83 5.04 -3.04
C MET A 2 14.97 6.47 -3.59
N ALA A 3 14.77 6.63 -4.89
CA ALA A 3 14.66 7.92 -5.56
C ALA A 3 13.20 8.18 -5.95
N VAL A 4 12.73 9.40 -5.77
CA VAL A 4 11.37 9.83 -6.14
C VAL A 4 11.49 10.94 -7.17
N PHE A 5 10.82 10.76 -8.31
CA PHE A 5 10.77 11.75 -9.39
C PHE A 5 9.49 12.58 -9.27
N GLU A 6 9.55 13.85 -9.66
CA GLU A 6 8.36 14.70 -9.78
C GLU A 6 7.49 14.25 -10.97
N GLU A 7 6.22 14.65 -10.96
CA GLU A 7 5.30 14.34 -12.04
C GLU A 7 5.75 15.03 -13.34
N SER A 8 5.98 14.22 -14.37
CA SER A 8 6.46 14.71 -15.67
C SER A 8 6.11 13.72 -16.78
N ASP A 9 6.01 14.25 -17.99
CA ASP A 9 5.94 13.51 -19.25
C ASP A 9 7.32 13.29 -19.90
N ARG A 10 8.39 13.76 -19.24
CA ARG A 10 9.76 13.63 -19.74
C ARG A 10 10.29 12.21 -19.58
N PRO A 11 11.15 11.75 -20.49
CA PRO A 11 11.81 10.45 -20.36
C PRO A 11 12.78 10.43 -19.16
N ILE A 12 12.96 9.25 -18.58
CA ILE A 12 13.98 8.97 -17.57
C ILE A 12 15.07 8.12 -18.24
N ASP A 13 16.28 8.66 -18.33
CA ASP A 13 17.44 7.94 -18.86
C ASP A 13 18.19 7.22 -17.73
N LEU A 14 18.51 5.94 -17.95
CA LEU A 14 19.18 5.09 -16.98
C LEU A 14 20.46 4.53 -17.60
N VAL A 15 21.61 4.83 -16.98
CA VAL A 15 22.93 4.38 -17.43
C VAL A 15 23.62 3.62 -16.30
N ALA A 16 23.87 2.33 -16.50
CA ALA A 16 24.61 1.52 -15.54
C ALA A 16 26.12 1.62 -15.80
N THR A 17 26.90 1.92 -14.77
CA THR A 17 28.37 1.93 -14.82
C THR A 17 28.99 0.59 -14.40
N GLY A 18 28.16 -0.38 -13.99
CA GLY A 18 28.53 -1.73 -13.57
C GLY A 18 27.29 -2.61 -13.40
N PRO A 19 27.43 -3.84 -12.87
CA PRO A 19 26.28 -4.72 -12.59
C PRO A 19 25.28 -4.00 -11.68
N THR A 20 24.01 -3.93 -12.07
CA THR A 20 23.00 -3.15 -11.37
C THR A 20 21.63 -3.82 -11.46
N CYS A 21 20.86 -3.77 -10.38
CA CYS A 21 19.49 -4.25 -10.29
C CYS A 21 18.66 -3.24 -9.48
N PHE A 22 17.54 -2.81 -10.04
CA PHE A 22 16.57 -1.95 -9.37
C PHE A 22 15.16 -2.22 -9.93
N VAL A 23 14.15 -1.70 -9.24
CA VAL A 23 12.77 -1.69 -9.72
C VAL A 23 12.36 -0.23 -9.96
N LEU A 24 11.74 0.02 -11.11
CA LEU A 24 11.10 1.29 -11.43
C LEU A 24 9.58 1.08 -11.42
N GLY A 25 8.89 1.86 -10.59
CA GLY A 25 7.43 1.88 -10.53
C GLY A 25 6.87 3.22 -10.99
N SER A 26 5.80 3.18 -11.78
CA SER A 26 5.00 4.36 -12.15
C SER A 26 3.53 3.99 -12.15
N ALA A 27 2.67 4.91 -11.72
CA ALA A 27 1.24 4.71 -11.66
C ALA A 27 0.52 6.07 -11.77
N ILE A 28 -0.72 6.03 -12.25
CA ILE A 28 -1.63 7.18 -12.18
C ILE A 28 -1.93 7.47 -10.70
N LYS A 29 -1.99 8.75 -10.33
CA LYS A 29 -2.36 9.17 -8.97
C LYS A 29 -3.72 8.62 -8.59
N HIS A 30 -3.80 8.01 -7.41
CA HIS A 30 -5.06 7.52 -6.87
C HIS A 30 -6.03 8.70 -6.66
N PRO A 31 -7.30 8.62 -7.10
CA PRO A 31 -8.20 9.77 -7.10
C PRO A 31 -8.76 10.12 -5.71
N HIS A 32 -8.57 9.24 -4.72
CA HIS A 32 -9.06 9.43 -3.37
C HIS A 32 -7.91 9.55 -2.38
N ASN A 33 -8.12 10.37 -1.35
CA ASN A 33 -7.26 10.38 -0.16
C ASN A 33 -7.19 8.97 0.43
N LEU A 34 -5.99 8.59 0.86
CA LEU A 34 -5.75 7.30 1.50
C LEU A 34 -5.64 7.51 3.01
N VAL A 35 -6.31 6.65 3.77
CA VAL A 35 -6.22 6.53 5.22
C VAL A 35 -5.56 5.20 5.52
N THR A 36 -4.49 5.23 6.30
CA THR A 36 -3.72 4.03 6.67
C THR A 36 -4.02 3.67 8.12
N GLY A 37 -4.28 2.39 8.36
CA GLY A 37 -4.36 1.81 9.70
C GLY A 37 -3.21 0.84 9.94
N TYR A 38 -3.37 -0.04 10.92
CA TYR A 38 -2.27 -0.90 11.35
C TYR A 38 -1.88 -1.94 10.28
N TYR A 39 -2.87 -2.47 9.56
CA TYR A 39 -2.69 -3.48 8.51
C TYR A 39 -3.53 -3.22 7.25
N SER A 40 -4.14 -2.04 7.14
CA SER A 40 -5.15 -1.75 6.12
C SER A 40 -4.98 -0.36 5.51
N VAL A 41 -5.37 -0.21 4.24
CA VAL A 41 -5.44 1.08 3.55
C VAL A 41 -6.83 1.25 2.98
N HIS A 42 -7.47 2.39 3.26
CA HIS A 42 -8.84 2.69 2.84
C HIS A 42 -8.93 4.10 2.25
N THR A 43 -10.04 4.39 1.57
CA THR A 43 -10.31 5.73 1.00
C THR A 43 -11.11 6.64 1.94
N SER A 44 -11.46 6.16 3.13
CA SER A 44 -12.10 6.97 4.19
C SER A 44 -11.82 6.40 5.58
N GLN A 45 -11.89 7.27 6.59
CA GLN A 45 -11.69 6.87 7.99
C GLN A 45 -12.77 5.88 8.46
N ALA A 46 -14.02 6.07 8.03
CA ALA A 46 -15.13 5.19 8.39
C ALA A 46 -14.92 3.77 7.85
N ALA A 47 -14.46 3.64 6.60
CA ALA A 47 -14.17 2.34 6.01
C ALA A 47 -13.00 1.64 6.70
N LEU A 48 -11.97 2.39 7.12
CA LEU A 48 -10.86 1.83 7.90
C LEU A 48 -11.34 1.27 9.24
N ILE A 49 -12.12 2.05 10.00
CA ILE A 49 -12.67 1.63 11.29
C ILE A 49 -13.52 0.36 11.13
N GLN A 50 -14.41 0.35 10.14
CA GLN A 50 -15.24 -0.83 9.86
C GLN A 50 -14.39 -2.06 9.52
N GLY A 51 -13.35 -1.89 8.69
CA GLY A 51 -12.46 -2.98 8.29
C GLY A 51 -11.71 -3.58 9.48
N GLU A 52 -11.13 -2.74 10.34
CA GLU A 52 -10.39 -3.19 11.52
C GLU A 52 -11.31 -3.90 12.54
N GLN A 53 -12.50 -3.36 12.79
CA GLN A 53 -13.50 -4.02 13.65
C GLN A 53 -13.91 -5.39 13.13
N GLU A 54 -14.04 -5.55 11.82
CA GLU A 54 -14.43 -6.81 11.22
C GLU A 54 -13.31 -7.87 11.31
N ILE A 55 -12.05 -7.45 11.17
CA ILE A 55 -10.89 -8.32 11.41
C ILE A 55 -10.87 -8.82 12.86
N GLU A 56 -11.10 -7.94 13.84
CA GLU A 56 -11.17 -8.33 15.25
C GLU A 56 -12.30 -9.33 15.52
N ARG A 57 -13.49 -9.05 14.98
CA ARG A 57 -14.68 -9.90 15.12
C ARG A 57 -14.45 -11.30 14.53
N ILE A 58 -13.93 -11.37 13.32
CA ILE A 58 -13.59 -12.65 12.65
C ILE A 58 -12.49 -13.38 13.43
N GLY A 59 -11.47 -12.66 13.89
CA GLY A 59 -10.40 -13.25 14.70
C GLY A 59 -10.93 -13.89 16.00
N ALA A 60 -11.88 -13.25 16.67
CA ALA A 60 -12.54 -13.81 17.85
C ALA A 60 -13.35 -15.07 17.52
N LEU A 61 -14.10 -15.05 16.42
CA LEU A 61 -14.87 -16.21 15.96
C LEU A 61 -13.97 -17.41 15.65
N LEU A 62 -12.89 -17.19 14.89
CA LEU A 62 -11.96 -18.25 14.51
C LEU A 62 -11.26 -18.89 15.73
N ARG A 63 -10.91 -18.09 16.74
CA ARG A 63 -10.38 -18.62 18.01
C ARG A 63 -11.40 -19.47 18.76
N ALA A 64 -12.66 -19.02 18.81
CA ALA A 64 -13.74 -19.79 19.44
C ALA A 64 -14.01 -21.13 18.72
N GLU A 65 -13.80 -21.17 17.41
CA GLU A 65 -13.89 -22.38 16.58
C GLU A 65 -12.61 -23.25 16.62
N GLY A 66 -11.55 -22.83 17.31
CA GLY A 66 -10.27 -23.55 17.36
C GLY A 66 -9.48 -23.54 16.04
N ARG A 67 -9.69 -22.53 15.20
CA ARG A 67 -9.06 -22.37 13.87
C ARG A 67 -7.92 -21.34 13.84
N LEU A 68 -7.66 -20.70 14.97
CA LEU A 68 -6.55 -19.79 15.29
C LEU A 68 -6.11 -20.07 16.73
#